data_AF-A0A9D9L191-F1
#
_entry.id   AF-A0A9D9L191-F1
#
_cell.length_a   1.000
_cell.length_b   1.000
_cell.length_c   1.000
_cell.angle_alpha   90.00
_cell.angle_beta   90.00
_cell.angle_gamma   90.00
#
_symmetry.space_group_name_H-M   'P 1'
#
loop_
_entity.id
_entity.type
_entity.pdbx_description
1 polymer ?
#
loop_
_entity_poly.entity_id
_entity_poly.type
_entity_poly.pdbx_seq_one_letter_code
_entity_poly.pdbx_strand_id
1 'polypeptide(L)' 'MINGNLLRRAFISAAHSITNKKKSVDELNVFPVPDGDTGSNMSMTINNSVAELENLDDDVTCAVVAQTAASCLL' A
#
# COMPACT_ATOMS: atom_id res chain seq x y z
N MET A 1 8.82 -16.69 -10.01
CA MET A 1 7.98 -17.05 -8.83
C MET A 1 8.11 -15.92 -7.83
N ILE A 2 7.02 -15.47 -7.19
CA ILE A 2 7.07 -14.41 -6.17
C ILE A 2 7.60 -14.99 -4.86
N ASN A 3 8.57 -14.32 -4.23
CA ASN A 3 9.07 -14.63 -2.88
C ASN A 3 8.75 -13.47 -1.92
N GLY A 4 8.99 -13.65 -0.61
CA GLY A 4 8.56 -12.66 0.38
C GLY A 4 9.33 -11.34 0.27
N ASN A 5 10.63 -11.36 -0.03
CA ASN A 5 11.40 -10.15 -0.31
C ASN A 5 10.77 -9.32 -1.46
N LEU A 6 10.44 -10.00 -2.57
CA LEU A 6 9.81 -9.35 -3.72
C LEU A 6 8.42 -8.82 -3.36
N LEU A 7 7.63 -9.56 -2.58
CA LEU A 7 6.32 -9.12 -2.12
C LEU A 7 6.42 -7.88 -1.22
N ARG A 8 7.36 -7.87 -0.26
CA ARG A 8 7.61 -6.72 0.64
C ARG A 8 7.97 -5.47 -0.17
N ARG A 9 8.92 -5.61 -1.11
CA ARG A 9 9.31 -4.53 -2.01
C ARG A 9 8.16 -4.05 -2.89
N ALA A 10 7.28 -4.95 -3.32
CA ALA A 10 6.11 -4.61 -4.11
C ALA A 10 5.13 -3.73 -3.31
N PHE A 11 4.86 -4.05 -2.05
CA PHE A 11 4.03 -3.20 -1.19
C PHE A 11 4.63 -1.80 -0.97
N ILE A 12 5.93 -1.71 -0.68
CA ILE A 12 6.63 -0.42 -0.51
C ILE A 12 6.58 0.39 -1.81
N SER A 13 6.83 -0.25 -2.95
CA SER A 13 6.75 0.40 -4.27
C SER A 13 5.32 0.83 -4.63
N ALA A 14 4.32 0.04 -4.26
CA ALA A 14 2.92 0.37 -4.45
C ALA A 14 2.52 1.60 -3.62
N ALA A 15 2.99 1.70 -2.37
CA ALA A 15 2.75 2.86 -1.52
C ALA A 15 3.31 4.14 -2.14
N HIS A 16 4.56 4.13 -2.58
CA HIS A 16 5.15 5.26 -3.31
C HIS A 16 4.38 5.58 -4.59
N SER A 17 3.92 4.56 -5.31
CA SER A 17 3.17 4.73 -6.54
C SER A 17 1.83 5.41 -6.33
N ILE A 18 1.09 5.02 -5.29
CA ILE A 18 -0.20 5.62 -4.89
C ILE A 18 0.03 7.04 -4.39
N THR A 19 0.99 7.27 -3.50
CA THR A 19 1.32 8.62 -3.00
C THR A 19 1.61 9.60 -4.15
N ASN A 20 2.42 9.18 -5.14
CA ASN A 20 2.77 10.00 -6.30
C ASN A 20 1.59 10.30 -7.23
N LYS A 21 0.53 9.48 -7.18
CA LYS A 21 -0.63 9.55 -8.06
C LYS A 21 -1.90 9.92 -7.31
N LYS A 22 -1.76 10.28 -6.03
CA LYS A 22 -2.85 10.56 -5.09
C LYS A 22 -3.90 11.48 -5.70
N LYS A 23 -3.50 12.66 -6.21
CA LYS A 23 -4.41 13.63 -6.81
C LYS A 23 -5.15 13.06 -8.03
N SER A 24 -4.44 12.37 -8.91
CA SER A 24 -5.06 11.73 -10.07
C SER A 24 -6.06 10.66 -9.65
N VAL A 25 -5.82 9.94 -8.55
CA VAL A 25 -6.76 8.94 -8.02
C VAL A 25 -7.96 9.60 -7.32
N ASP A 26 -7.74 10.70 -6.59
CA ASP A 26 -8.83 11.53 -6.02
C ASP A 26 -9.81 11.98 -7.13
N GLU A 27 -9.31 12.22 -8.34
CA GLU A 27 -10.10 12.64 -9.51
C GLU A 27 -10.82 11.48 -10.23
N LEU A 28 -10.49 10.21 -9.97
CA LEU A 28 -11.09 9.06 -10.65
C LEU A 28 -12.47 8.67 -10.09
N ASN A 29 -12.65 8.78 -8.78
CA ASN A 29 -13.88 8.35 -8.12
C ASN A 29 -14.91 9.48 -8.10
N VAL A 30 -15.70 9.58 -9.16
CA VAL A 30 -16.64 10.70 -9.40
C VAL A 30 -18.12 10.32 -9.21
N PHE A 31 -18.43 9.20 -8.55
CA PHE A 31 -19.81 8.67 -8.48
C PHE A 31 -20.32 8.51 -7.03
N PRO A 32 -21.56 8.95 -6.69
CA PRO A 32 -22.44 9.87 -7.42
C PRO A 32 -22.05 11.35 -7.28
N VAL A 33 -21.18 11.68 -6.31
CA VAL A 33 -20.61 13.01 -6.07
C VAL A 33 -19.12 12.81 -5.74
N PRO A 34 -18.19 13.57 -6.35
CA PRO A 34 -16.77 13.47 -6.00
C PRO A 34 -16.56 13.91 -4.54
N ASP A 35 -16.12 12.98 -3.68
CA ASP A 35 -15.61 13.28 -2.34
C ASP A 35 -14.16 13.80 -2.40
N GLY A 36 -13.45 13.52 -3.49
CA GLY A 36 -12.11 14.02 -3.77
C GLY A 36 -11.05 13.50 -2.80
N ASP A 37 -11.34 12.38 -2.14
CA ASP A 37 -10.49 11.82 -1.09
C ASP A 37 -10.06 10.36 -1.35
N THR A 38 -10.46 9.77 -2.47
CA THR A 38 -10.19 8.34 -2.76
C THR A 38 -8.69 8.03 -2.81
N GLY A 39 -7.89 8.87 -3.47
CA GLY A 39 -6.43 8.76 -3.46
C GLY A 39 -5.83 9.06 -2.09
N SER A 40 -6.41 10.00 -1.35
CA SER A 40 -6.05 10.28 0.05
C SER A 40 -6.22 9.05 0.94
N ASN A 41 -7.38 8.41 0.87
CA ASN A 41 -7.74 7.22 1.65
C ASN A 41 -6.84 6.04 1.29
N MET A 42 -6.65 5.76 -0.01
CA MET A 42 -5.74 4.70 -0.45
C MET A 42 -4.29 4.94 -0.02
N SER A 43 -3.80 6.18 -0.15
CA SER A 43 -2.45 6.57 0.28
C SER A 43 -2.28 6.37 1.78
N MET A 44 -3.27 6.78 2.58
CA MET A 44 -3.22 6.63 4.03
C MET A 44 -3.21 5.15 4.44
N THR A 45 -4.14 4.36 3.90
CA THR A 45 -4.26 2.92 4.16
C THR A 45 -2.97 2.17 3.84
N ILE A 46 -2.38 2.36 2.65
CA ILE A 46 -1.19 1.57 2.26
C ILE A 46 0.09 2.02 2.98
N ASN A 47 0.28 3.32 3.21
CA ASN A 47 1.48 3.82 3.90
C ASN A 47 1.52 3.36 5.36
N ASN A 48 0.36 3.10 5.99
CA ASN A 48 0.34 2.55 7.36
C ASN A 48 1.01 1.17 7.46
N SER A 49 1.02 0.38 6.37
CA SER A 49 1.73 -0.90 6.33
C SER A 49 3.23 -0.78 6.06
N VAL A 50 3.71 0.32 5.47
CA VAL A 50 5.11 0.44 5.00
C VAL A 50 6.10 0.38 6.16
N ALA A 51 5.81 1.08 7.26
CA ALA A 51 6.71 1.12 8.41
C ALA A 51 7.00 -0.27 8.99
N GLU A 52 5.96 -1.11 9.13
CA GLU A 52 6.13 -2.48 9.63
C GLU A 52 6.78 -3.39 8.60
N LEU A 53 6.50 -3.19 7.30
CA LEU A 53 7.13 -3.95 6.23
C LEU A 53 8.63 -3.63 6.13
N GLU A 54 9.06 -2.39 6.33
CA GLU A 54 10.48 -2.01 6.30
C GLU A 54 11.31 -2.68 7.40
N ASN A 55 10.68 -3.10 8.50
CA ASN A 55 11.33 -3.81 9.60
C ASN A 55 11.47 -5.32 9.38
N LEU A 56 10.97 -5.88 8.27
CA LEU A 56 11.05 -7.31 7.98
C LEU A 56 12.36 -7.69 7.27
N ASP A 57 12.96 -8.80 7.70
CA ASP A 57 14.21 -9.34 7.15
C ASP A 57 14.13 -9.72 5.66
N ASP A 58 15.28 -9.75 4.99
CA ASP A 58 15.41 -10.05 3.56
C ASP A 58 14.94 -11.45 3.15
N ASP A 59 14.97 -12.41 4.06
CA ASP A 59 14.54 -13.81 3.85
C ASP A 59 13.08 -14.07 4.28
N VAL A 60 12.32 -13.01 4.58
CA VAL A 60 10.91 -13.11 4.98
C VAL A 60 10.08 -13.91 3.98
N THR A 61 9.08 -14.65 4.48
CA THR A 61 8.15 -15.42 3.66
C THR A 61 7.00 -14.54 3.15
N CYS A 62 6.36 -14.92 2.04
CA CYS A 62 5.17 -14.24 1.54
C CYS A 62 4.04 -14.21 2.58
N ALA A 63 3.91 -15.27 3.39
CA ALA A 63 2.87 -15.37 4.41
C ALA A 63 3.02 -14.30 5.50
N VAL A 64 4.25 -14.09 5.99
CA VAL A 64 4.54 -13.05 6.98
C VAL A 64 4.29 -11.66 6.39
N VAL A 65 4.77 -11.39 5.16
CA VAL A 65 4.53 -10.11 4.50
C VAL A 65 3.04 -9.82 4.33
N ALA A 66 2.25 -10.81 3.87
CA ALA A 66 0.81 -10.67 3.69
C ALA A 66 0.10 -10.43 5.03
N GLN A 67 0.51 -11.15 6.09
CA GLN A 67 -0.06 -11.00 7.42
C GLN A 67 0.25 -9.62 8.03
N THR A 68 1.51 -9.16 7.93
CA THR A 68 1.95 -7.85 8.39
C THR A 68 1.24 -6.73 7.64
N ALA A 69 1.17 -6.82 6.31
CA ALA A 69 0.42 -5.84 5.53
C ALA A 69 -1.06 -5.80 5.97
N ALA A 70 -1.72 -6.96 6.04
CA ALA A 70 -3.13 -7.04 6.43
C ALA A 70 -3.42 -6.50 7.84
N SER A 71 -2.50 -6.67 8.81
CA SER A 71 -2.67 -6.11 10.17
C SER A 71 -2.53 -4.59 10.25
N CYS A 72 -1.93 -3.97 9.23
CA CYS A 72 -1.61 -2.55 9.21
C CYS A 72 -2.42 -1.76 8.19
N LEU A 73 -3.12 -2.39 7.25
CA LEU A 73 -4.04 -1.66 6.37
C LEU A 73 -5.23 -1.14 7.20
N LEU A 74 -5.50 0.16 7.08
CA LEU A 74 -6.64 0.87 7.69
C LEU A 74 -7.94 0.66 6.91
#